data_AF-A0AAJ2LA45-F1
#
_entry.id   AF-A0AAJ2LA45-F1
#
_cell.length_a   1.000
_cell.length_b   1.000
_cell.length_c   1.000
_cell.angle_alpha   90.00
_cell.angle_beta   90.00
_cell.angle_gamma   90.00
#
_symmetry.space_group_name_H-M   'P 1'
#
loop_
_entity.id
_entity.type
_entity.pdbx_description
1 polymer ?
#
loop_
_entity_poly.entity_id
_entity_poly.type
_entity_poly.pdbx_seq_one_letter_code
_entity_poly.pdbx_strand_id
1 'polypeptide(L)'
;MHIPSPDEVRAIAAISDPTIRNLRITQCYCELSTAFINRTDPVANWCTFATWASKQAGQSIRREDLFRSVEARLNLAQLEELRLLWRVADELGIENRMQEKLHGIIRNTWLTGIIDGISEAVARGNRKVFEEIGWEFARFFAAGFGKEAFAQSQLDAFCAALRTGNPPDGQQYLKQAFTHYFEAFSEQDAQLRTELQLLANLEIGFHEQTRLQPEIAASLNAAFAPDQEIVRKKITDAFFPPDSWLARARLAYLTITGRKSRLDAAIGQLMGRLQGIVREQLTAHLMTLTIPPDLRLSLGTDLNKSYPAALLHLSCTGLTALLSKIDPTLDSLAQSGAIDWADLPDRMHFIAELFRCYHLDPVLYIDAFTPQQIIFMKEGKLPAGKL
;
A
#
# COMPACT_ATOMS: atom_id res chain seq x y z
N MET A 1 3.85 -19.99 22.63
CA MET A 1 3.58 -19.14 21.46
C MET A 1 2.78 -17.94 21.92
N HIS A 2 3.17 -16.74 21.53
CA HIS A 2 2.46 -15.51 21.85
C HIS A 2 1.26 -15.35 20.91
N ILE A 3 0.08 -15.00 21.43
CA ILE A 3 -1.10 -14.68 20.63
C ILE A 3 -1.44 -13.22 20.92
N PRO A 4 -1.34 -12.31 19.93
CA PRO A 4 -1.60 -10.90 20.14
C PRO A 4 -3.01 -10.63 20.70
N SER A 5 -3.09 -9.77 21.70
CA SER A 5 -4.36 -9.39 22.32
C SER A 5 -4.98 -8.15 21.66
N PRO A 6 -6.30 -7.92 21.79
CA PRO A 6 -6.93 -6.69 21.31
C PRO A 6 -6.29 -5.41 21.86
N ASP A 7 -5.80 -5.43 23.10
CA ASP A 7 -5.14 -4.28 23.72
C ASP A 7 -3.71 -4.08 23.18
N GLU A 8 -3.00 -5.16 22.86
CA GLU A 8 -1.71 -5.08 22.18
C GLU A 8 -1.85 -4.47 20.78
N VAL A 9 -2.86 -4.89 20.00
CA VAL A 9 -3.15 -4.28 18.70
C VAL A 9 -3.41 -2.78 18.82
N ARG A 10 -4.22 -2.36 19.79
CA ARG A 10 -4.47 -0.92 20.06
C ARG A 10 -3.19 -0.18 20.45
N ALA A 11 -2.35 -0.78 21.30
CA ALA A 11 -1.10 -0.18 21.72
C ALA A 11 -0.13 0.00 20.53
N ILE A 12 -0.05 -0.99 19.64
CA ILE A 12 0.75 -0.91 18.42
C ILE A 12 0.20 0.19 17.49
N ALA A 13 -1.11 0.21 17.25
CA ALA A 13 -1.75 1.22 16.40
C ALA A 13 -1.54 2.66 16.90
N ALA A 14 -1.46 2.84 18.23
CA ALA A 14 -1.24 4.13 18.88
C ALA A 14 0.21 4.64 18.79
N ILE A 15 1.19 3.83 18.36
CA ILE A 15 2.59 4.25 18.20
C ILE A 15 2.66 5.43 17.23
N SER A 16 3.24 6.56 17.65
CA SER A 16 3.30 7.78 16.83
C SER A 16 4.25 7.65 15.65
N ASP A 17 5.45 7.07 15.87
CA ASP A 17 6.42 6.82 14.82
C ASP A 17 5.86 5.82 13.78
N PRO A 18 5.62 6.22 12.53
CA PRO A 18 5.02 5.36 11.52
C PRO A 18 5.93 4.18 11.13
N THR A 19 7.25 4.33 11.25
CA THR A 19 8.21 3.27 10.93
C THR A 19 8.15 2.17 11.97
N ILE A 20 8.28 2.54 13.25
CA ILE A 20 8.20 1.57 14.36
C ILE A 20 6.80 0.94 14.41
N ARG A 21 5.75 1.75 14.19
CA ARG A 21 4.38 1.25 14.09
C ARG A 21 4.26 0.19 13.00
N ASN A 22 4.71 0.45 11.77
CA ASN A 22 4.62 -0.52 10.67
C ASN A 22 5.39 -1.82 10.96
N LEU A 23 6.60 -1.74 11.55
CA LEU A 23 7.35 -2.95 11.93
C LEU A 23 6.57 -3.79 12.94
N ARG A 24 5.97 -3.14 13.95
CA ARG A 24 5.14 -3.80 14.96
C ARG A 24 3.84 -4.36 14.39
N ILE A 25 3.20 -3.65 13.45
CA ILE A 25 2.03 -4.14 12.70
C ILE A 25 2.38 -5.41 11.92
N THR A 26 3.47 -5.36 11.14
CA THR A 26 3.95 -6.48 10.33
C THR A 26 4.26 -7.71 11.20
N GLN A 27 4.95 -7.51 12.32
CA GLN A 27 5.23 -8.58 13.27
C GLN A 27 3.95 -9.13 13.93
N CYS A 28 2.99 -8.27 14.27
CA CYS A 28 1.72 -8.71 14.85
C CYS A 28 0.90 -9.56 13.85
N TYR A 29 0.90 -9.22 12.55
CA TYR A 29 0.29 -10.06 11.54
C TYR A 29 0.98 -11.42 11.42
N CYS A 30 2.31 -11.46 11.51
CA CYS A 30 3.07 -12.70 11.52
C CYS A 30 2.64 -13.58 12.71
N GLU A 31 2.57 -13.00 13.91
CA GLU A 31 2.16 -13.70 15.13
C GLU A 31 0.71 -14.20 15.08
N LEU A 32 -0.22 -13.38 14.56
CA LEU A 32 -1.62 -13.79 14.33
C LEU A 32 -1.72 -14.90 13.29
N SER A 33 -0.98 -14.80 12.17
CA SER A 33 -0.97 -15.83 11.14
C SER A 33 -0.45 -17.17 11.68
N THR A 34 0.68 -17.14 12.40
CA THR A 34 1.24 -18.33 13.04
C THR A 34 0.26 -18.93 14.04
N ALA A 35 -0.37 -18.10 14.90
CA ALA A 35 -1.37 -18.58 15.84
C ALA A 35 -2.55 -19.28 15.14
N PHE A 36 -2.94 -18.80 13.96
CA PHE A 36 -4.04 -19.36 13.16
C PHE A 36 -3.64 -20.68 12.51
N ILE A 37 -2.49 -20.73 11.84
CA ILE A 37 -1.93 -21.94 11.20
C ILE A 37 -1.80 -23.10 12.20
N ASN A 38 -1.36 -22.84 13.43
CA ASN A 38 -1.25 -23.88 14.45
C ASN A 38 -2.60 -24.47 14.91
N ARG A 39 -3.72 -23.87 14.49
CA ARG A 39 -5.07 -24.34 14.80
C ARG A 39 -5.76 -24.96 13.59
N THR A 40 -5.42 -24.56 12.37
CA THR A 40 -6.22 -24.85 11.17
C THR A 40 -5.47 -25.61 10.07
N ASP A 41 -4.37 -26.28 10.43
CA ASP A 41 -3.36 -26.81 9.49
C ASP A 41 -2.60 -25.69 8.73
N PRO A 42 -1.40 -25.97 8.18
CA PRO A 42 -0.55 -24.96 7.52
C PRO A 42 -1.12 -24.52 6.17
N VAL A 43 -2.08 -23.59 6.25
CA VAL A 43 -2.71 -22.90 5.13
C VAL A 43 -2.60 -21.38 5.34
N ALA A 44 -2.37 -20.64 4.26
CA ALA A 44 -2.28 -19.18 4.35
C ALA A 44 -3.65 -18.58 4.69
N ASN A 45 -3.76 -17.99 5.87
CA ASN A 45 -4.87 -17.11 6.26
C ASN A 45 -4.59 -15.66 5.82
N TRP A 46 -5.57 -14.75 5.95
CA TRP A 46 -5.44 -13.35 5.53
C TRP A 46 -4.26 -12.63 6.23
N CYS A 47 -3.98 -12.90 7.51
CA CYS A 47 -2.83 -12.30 8.21
C CYS A 47 -1.49 -12.73 7.60
N THR A 48 -1.42 -13.89 6.94
CA THR A 48 -0.23 -14.33 6.20
C THR A 48 0.06 -13.38 5.04
N PHE A 49 -0.94 -13.08 4.22
CA PHE A 49 -0.80 -12.12 3.12
C PHE A 49 -0.57 -10.70 3.63
N ALA A 50 -1.29 -10.30 4.69
CA ALA A 50 -1.15 -8.99 5.32
C ALA A 50 0.26 -8.75 5.88
N THR A 51 0.96 -9.80 6.35
CA THR A 51 2.35 -9.72 6.78
C THR A 51 3.24 -9.20 5.65
N TRP A 52 3.15 -9.81 4.46
CA TRP A 52 3.99 -9.45 3.32
C TRP A 52 3.58 -8.13 2.68
N ALA A 53 2.27 -7.86 2.58
CA ALA A 53 1.77 -6.56 2.12
C ALA A 53 2.20 -5.43 3.07
N SER A 54 2.12 -5.64 4.39
CA SER A 54 2.58 -4.67 5.40
C SER A 54 4.09 -4.46 5.36
N LYS A 55 4.86 -5.51 5.11
CA LYS A 55 6.32 -5.42 4.93
C LYS A 55 6.69 -4.60 3.70
N GLN A 56 6.02 -4.83 2.57
CA GLN A 56 6.17 -4.01 1.35
C GLN A 56 5.77 -2.55 1.60
N ALA A 57 4.65 -2.31 2.29
CA ALA A 57 4.23 -0.97 2.70
C ALA A 57 5.31 -0.27 3.56
N GLY A 58 6.01 -1.02 4.39
CA GLY A 58 7.13 -0.53 5.21
C GLY A 58 8.26 0.13 4.42
N GLN A 59 8.58 -0.38 3.24
CA GLN A 59 9.61 0.22 2.36
C GLN A 59 9.21 1.63 1.92
N SER A 60 7.93 1.83 1.58
CA SER A 60 7.37 3.13 1.22
C SER A 60 7.33 4.08 2.42
N ILE A 61 6.97 3.58 3.60
CA ILE A 61 6.92 4.37 4.85
C ILE A 61 8.32 4.84 5.27
N ARG A 62 9.34 4.01 5.09
CA ARG A 62 10.74 4.36 5.38
C ARG A 62 11.41 5.17 4.28
N ARG A 63 10.72 5.39 3.14
CA ARG A 63 11.19 6.19 2.00
C ARG A 63 12.43 5.60 1.31
N GLU A 64 12.71 4.32 1.53
CA GLU A 64 14.00 3.71 1.23
C GLU A 64 14.24 3.56 -0.28
N ASP A 65 13.21 3.24 -1.06
CA ASP A 65 13.39 2.80 -2.46
C ASP A 65 12.91 3.81 -3.49
N LEU A 66 11.80 4.51 -3.21
CA LEU A 66 11.25 5.49 -4.13
C LEU A 66 12.15 6.72 -4.32
N PHE A 67 12.78 7.21 -3.23
CA PHE A 67 13.68 8.36 -3.34
C PHE A 67 14.85 8.07 -4.28
N ARG A 68 15.52 6.92 -4.07
CA ARG A 68 16.69 6.52 -4.84
C ARG A 68 16.34 6.22 -6.30
N SER A 69 15.22 5.54 -6.57
CA SER A 69 14.80 5.24 -7.94
C SER A 69 14.43 6.49 -8.73
N VAL A 70 13.68 7.40 -8.11
CA VAL A 70 13.30 8.67 -8.74
C VAL A 70 14.53 9.55 -8.93
N GLU A 71 15.44 9.65 -7.95
CA GLU A 71 16.69 10.42 -8.08
C GLU A 71 17.59 9.87 -9.20
N ALA A 72 17.75 8.54 -9.29
CA ALA A 72 18.52 7.91 -10.36
C ALA A 72 17.93 8.20 -11.75
N ARG A 73 16.60 8.27 -11.87
CA ARG A 73 15.92 8.56 -13.14
C ARG A 73 15.87 10.06 -13.48
N LEU A 74 15.83 10.92 -12.47
CA LEU A 74 15.63 12.36 -12.62
C LEU A 74 16.82 13.09 -13.25
N ASN A 75 18.05 12.58 -13.11
CA ASN A 75 19.33 13.16 -13.59
C ASN A 75 19.21 14.65 -14.03
N LEU A 76 19.03 15.54 -13.04
CA LEU A 76 18.59 16.92 -13.27
C LEU A 76 19.51 17.69 -14.22
N ALA A 77 20.82 17.39 -14.21
CA ALA A 77 21.80 18.03 -15.09
C ALA A 77 21.54 17.77 -16.58
N GLN A 78 20.81 16.71 -16.92
CA GLN A 78 20.53 16.31 -18.30
C GLN A 78 19.11 16.68 -18.77
N LEU A 79 18.25 17.21 -17.90
CA LEU A 79 16.89 17.59 -18.28
C LEU A 79 16.88 18.81 -19.21
N GLU A 80 16.30 18.65 -20.40
CA GLU A 80 16.18 19.72 -21.40
C GLU A 80 15.32 20.88 -20.91
N GLU A 81 14.29 20.59 -20.11
CA GLU A 81 13.38 21.57 -19.54
C GLU A 81 14.10 22.50 -18.54
N LEU A 82 15.09 21.98 -17.81
CA LEU A 82 15.98 22.82 -17.00
C LEU A 82 16.88 23.70 -17.86
N ARG A 83 17.38 23.20 -19.00
CA ARG A 83 18.14 24.01 -19.97
C ARG A 83 17.33 25.14 -20.60
N LEU A 84 16.02 24.97 -20.75
CA LEU A 84 15.13 26.05 -21.17
C LEU A 84 15.02 27.14 -20.11
N LEU A 85 14.90 26.76 -18.83
CA LEU A 85 14.94 27.71 -17.73
C LEU A 85 16.29 28.44 -17.63
N TRP A 86 17.41 27.76 -17.93
CA TRP A 86 18.74 28.39 -18.00
C TRP A 86 18.82 29.45 -19.07
N ARG A 87 18.33 29.16 -20.28
CA ARG A 87 18.28 30.16 -21.35
C ARG A 87 17.47 31.40 -20.95
N VAL A 88 16.34 31.21 -20.26
CA VAL A 88 15.55 32.33 -19.75
C VAL A 88 16.29 33.10 -18.64
N ALA A 89 17.04 32.43 -17.78
CA ALA A 89 17.86 33.08 -16.75
C ALA A 89 18.98 33.93 -17.36
N ASP A 90 19.68 33.41 -18.37
CA ASP A 90 20.74 34.10 -19.10
C ASP A 90 20.19 35.34 -19.82
N GLU A 91 19.05 35.20 -20.52
CA GLU A 91 18.35 36.32 -21.17
C GLU A 91 17.97 37.44 -20.18
N LEU A 92 17.74 37.09 -18.90
CA LEU A 92 17.40 38.03 -17.83
C LEU A 92 18.64 38.51 -17.03
N GLY A 93 19.84 38.06 -17.36
CA GLY A 93 21.08 38.42 -16.66
C GLY A 93 21.18 37.86 -15.23
N ILE A 94 20.53 36.72 -14.96
CA ILE A 94 20.48 36.10 -13.63
C ILE A 94 21.68 35.15 -13.44
N GLU A 95 22.41 35.30 -12.32
CA GLU A 95 23.68 34.61 -12.03
C GLU A 95 23.61 33.06 -11.93
N ASN A 96 24.79 32.42 -12.07
CA ASN A 96 25.03 30.97 -11.95
C ASN A 96 24.51 30.31 -10.67
N ARG A 97 24.35 31.03 -9.55
CA ARG A 97 23.78 30.49 -8.29
C ARG A 97 22.31 30.05 -8.44
N MET A 98 21.64 30.45 -9.52
CA MET A 98 20.29 29.99 -9.83
C MET A 98 20.21 28.48 -10.06
N GLN A 99 21.28 27.87 -10.60
CA GLN A 99 21.39 26.43 -10.83
C GLN A 99 21.19 25.61 -9.56
N GLU A 100 22.00 25.92 -8.56
CA GLU A 100 21.93 25.29 -7.24
C GLU A 100 20.57 25.55 -6.58
N LYS A 101 20.01 26.75 -6.74
CA LYS A 101 18.72 27.12 -6.17
C LYS A 101 17.55 26.33 -6.78
N LEU A 102 17.47 26.21 -8.11
CA LEU A 102 16.41 25.42 -8.76
C LEU A 102 16.56 23.93 -8.46
N HIS A 103 17.78 23.39 -8.46
CA HIS A 103 18.03 22.02 -8.03
C HIS A 103 17.57 21.79 -6.59
N GLY A 104 17.88 22.72 -5.67
CA GLY A 104 17.41 22.67 -4.29
C GLY A 104 15.88 22.73 -4.17
N ILE A 105 15.19 23.55 -4.98
CA ILE A 105 13.73 23.60 -4.98
C ILE A 105 13.13 22.27 -5.46
N ILE A 106 13.62 21.71 -6.56
CA ILE A 106 13.13 20.44 -7.10
C ILE A 106 13.38 19.30 -6.13
N ARG A 107 14.59 19.18 -5.57
CA ARG A 107 14.94 18.08 -4.68
C ARG A 107 14.30 18.22 -3.29
N ASN A 108 14.46 19.36 -2.64
CA ASN A 108 14.11 19.53 -1.22
C ASN A 108 12.68 20.01 -0.99
N THR A 109 11.99 20.52 -2.01
CA THR A 109 10.56 20.86 -1.90
C THR A 109 9.71 19.88 -2.68
N TRP A 110 9.91 19.78 -4.00
CA TRP A 110 9.02 18.99 -4.85
C TRP A 110 9.16 17.47 -4.62
N LEU A 111 10.36 16.92 -4.76
CA LEU A 111 10.59 15.48 -4.60
C LEU A 111 10.34 15.01 -3.17
N THR A 112 10.83 15.76 -2.18
CA THR A 112 10.62 15.45 -0.76
C THR A 112 9.12 15.49 -0.41
N GLY A 113 8.38 16.51 -0.84
CA GLY A 113 6.95 16.63 -0.57
C GLY A 113 6.13 15.48 -1.17
N ILE A 114 6.44 15.05 -2.39
CA ILE A 114 5.81 13.88 -3.00
C ILE A 114 6.04 12.62 -2.18
N ILE A 115 7.30 12.35 -1.82
CA ILE A 115 7.69 11.14 -1.09
C ILE A 115 7.07 11.13 0.31
N ASP A 116 7.04 12.28 0.98
CA ASP A 116 6.38 12.45 2.27
C ASP A 116 4.88 12.18 2.15
N GLY A 117 4.20 12.74 1.14
CA GLY A 117 2.78 12.51 0.89
C GLY A 117 2.44 11.03 0.66
N ILE A 118 3.28 10.30 -0.10
CA ILE A 118 3.11 8.86 -0.34
C ILE A 118 3.34 8.07 0.95
N SER A 119 4.46 8.33 1.63
CA SER A 119 4.81 7.70 2.89
C SER A 119 3.67 7.85 3.91
N GLU A 120 3.11 9.06 4.04
CA GLU A 120 2.00 9.33 4.94
C GLU A 120 0.71 8.62 4.51
N ALA A 121 0.36 8.64 3.23
CA ALA A 121 -0.83 7.95 2.72
C ALA A 121 -0.77 6.44 2.97
N VAL A 122 0.37 5.81 2.67
CA VAL A 122 0.61 4.38 2.93
C VAL A 122 0.60 4.09 4.43
N ALA A 123 1.24 4.92 5.26
CA ALA A 123 1.24 4.76 6.71
C ALA A 123 -0.17 4.87 7.32
N ARG A 124 -1.03 5.75 6.79
CA ARG A 124 -2.44 5.87 7.18
C ARG A 124 -3.24 4.62 6.78
N GLY A 125 -3.08 4.16 5.54
CA GLY A 125 -3.76 2.96 5.04
C GLY A 125 -3.40 1.70 5.84
N ASN A 126 -2.10 1.44 6.04
CA ASN A 126 -1.62 0.29 6.82
C ASN A 126 -2.14 0.32 8.27
N ARG A 127 -2.14 1.49 8.92
CA ARG A 127 -2.72 1.66 10.25
C ARG A 127 -4.23 1.41 10.27
N LYS A 128 -4.98 1.97 9.32
CA LYS A 128 -6.45 1.85 9.22
C LYS A 128 -6.90 0.40 9.10
N VAL A 129 -6.20 -0.40 8.30
CA VAL A 129 -6.47 -1.84 8.15
C VAL A 129 -6.17 -2.60 9.44
N PHE A 130 -5.02 -2.30 10.07
CA PHE A 130 -4.61 -2.96 11.30
C PHE A 130 -5.55 -2.67 12.49
N GLU A 131 -5.98 -1.41 12.63
CA GLU A 131 -6.91 -0.97 13.69
C GLU A 131 -8.26 -1.68 13.63
N GLU A 132 -8.69 -2.11 12.45
CA GLU A 132 -9.93 -2.89 12.29
C GLU A 132 -9.64 -4.37 12.17
N ILE A 133 -9.08 -4.82 11.05
CA ILE A 133 -8.98 -6.25 10.73
C ILE A 133 -8.01 -6.95 11.69
N GLY A 134 -6.84 -6.35 11.95
CA GLY A 134 -5.89 -6.90 12.93
C GLY A 134 -6.51 -7.03 14.33
N TRP A 135 -7.33 -6.05 14.72
CA TRP A 135 -8.05 -6.06 16.00
C TRP A 135 -9.13 -7.14 16.04
N GLU A 136 -9.89 -7.33 14.95
CA GLU A 136 -10.92 -8.38 14.87
C GLU A 136 -10.31 -9.78 14.94
N PHE A 137 -9.15 -10.03 14.31
CA PHE A 137 -8.42 -11.29 14.46
C PHE A 137 -8.00 -11.53 15.91
N ALA A 138 -7.41 -10.53 16.57
CA ALA A 138 -7.04 -10.65 17.99
C ALA A 138 -8.27 -10.88 18.89
N ARG A 139 -9.40 -10.24 18.58
CA ARG A 139 -10.67 -10.45 19.28
C ARG A 139 -11.24 -11.86 19.05
N PHE A 140 -11.11 -12.40 17.85
CA PHE A 140 -11.59 -13.74 17.52
C PHE A 140 -10.84 -14.81 18.33
N PHE A 141 -9.51 -14.68 18.46
CA PHE A 141 -8.74 -15.51 19.38
C PHE A 141 -9.14 -15.31 20.85
N ALA A 142 -9.34 -14.07 21.29
CA ALA A 142 -9.77 -13.76 22.65
C ALA A 142 -11.17 -14.34 22.97
N ALA A 143 -12.06 -14.42 21.98
CA ALA A 143 -13.38 -15.02 22.10
C ALA A 143 -13.32 -16.55 22.27
N GLY A 144 -12.20 -17.19 21.93
CA GLY A 144 -11.95 -18.60 22.17
C GLY A 144 -11.59 -19.41 20.92
N PHE A 145 -11.44 -18.78 19.74
CA PHE A 145 -11.07 -19.49 18.53
C PHE A 145 -9.83 -20.36 18.72
N GLY A 146 -9.90 -21.60 18.20
CA GLY A 146 -8.84 -22.61 18.34
C GLY A 146 -8.87 -23.40 19.64
N LYS A 147 -9.71 -23.08 20.63
CA LYS A 147 -9.95 -23.94 21.80
C LYS A 147 -10.94 -25.04 21.42
N GLU A 148 -10.76 -26.26 21.94
CA GLU A 148 -11.68 -27.40 21.69
C GLU A 148 -13.15 -27.09 22.03
N ALA A 149 -13.38 -26.16 22.95
CA ALA A 149 -14.72 -25.75 23.39
C ALA A 149 -15.28 -24.51 22.65
N PHE A 150 -14.66 -24.03 21.55
CA PHE A 150 -15.17 -22.87 20.83
C PHE A 150 -16.53 -23.20 20.18
N ALA A 151 -17.60 -22.67 20.76
CA ALA A 151 -18.97 -23.02 20.40
C ALA A 151 -19.63 -21.95 19.50
N GLN A 152 -20.68 -22.36 18.79
CA GLN A 152 -21.51 -21.48 17.96
C GLN A 152 -21.97 -20.21 18.71
N SER A 153 -22.33 -20.32 19.99
CA SER A 153 -22.77 -19.17 20.80
C SER A 153 -21.67 -18.10 20.99
N GLN A 154 -20.39 -18.50 21.02
CA GLN A 154 -19.27 -17.57 21.10
C GLN A 154 -19.02 -16.89 19.75
N LEU A 155 -19.17 -17.63 18.64
CA LEU A 155 -19.15 -17.05 17.29
C LEU A 155 -20.29 -16.05 17.12
N ASP A 156 -21.52 -16.40 17.53
CA ASP A 156 -22.69 -15.53 17.41
C ASP A 156 -22.48 -14.22 18.20
N ALA A 157 -21.96 -14.33 19.43
CA ALA A 157 -21.61 -13.16 20.25
C ALA A 157 -20.48 -12.33 19.61
N PHE A 158 -19.48 -12.99 19.01
CA PHE A 158 -18.42 -12.31 18.26
C PHE A 158 -18.99 -11.54 17.06
N CYS A 159 -19.84 -12.17 16.26
CA CYS A 159 -20.43 -11.61 15.05
C CYS A 159 -21.48 -10.52 15.33
N ALA A 160 -22.18 -10.59 16.48
CA ALA A 160 -23.16 -9.58 16.89
C ALA A 160 -22.53 -8.20 17.15
N ALA A 161 -21.24 -8.15 17.47
CA ALA A 161 -20.51 -6.91 17.70
C ALA A 161 -20.00 -6.23 16.41
N LEU A 162 -20.05 -6.92 15.27
CA LEU A 162 -19.63 -6.36 13.98
C LEU A 162 -20.72 -5.43 13.41
N ARG A 163 -20.30 -4.33 12.79
CA ARG A 163 -21.21 -3.34 12.19
C ARG A 163 -21.99 -3.96 11.03
N THR A 164 -23.30 -3.73 11.00
CA THR A 164 -24.19 -4.21 9.94
C THR A 164 -23.91 -3.52 8.61
N GLY A 165 -24.10 -4.25 7.49
CA GLY A 165 -24.00 -3.70 6.14
C GLY A 165 -22.64 -3.93 5.48
N ASN A 166 -22.56 -3.56 4.20
CA ASN A 166 -21.34 -3.74 3.40
C ASN A 166 -20.30 -2.63 3.71
N PRO A 167 -19.00 -2.87 3.43
CA PRO A 167 -18.00 -1.80 3.42
C PRO A 167 -18.42 -0.68 2.45
N PRO A 168 -17.98 0.58 2.67
CA PRO A 168 -16.90 0.95 3.59
C PRO A 168 -17.30 1.12 5.06
N ASP A 169 -18.60 1.24 5.35
CA ASP A 169 -19.11 1.58 6.68
C ASP A 169 -19.44 0.36 7.53
N GLY A 170 -20.01 -0.68 6.91
CA GLY A 170 -20.35 -1.94 7.57
C GLY A 170 -19.24 -2.99 7.48
N GLN A 171 -19.43 -4.12 8.17
CA GLN A 171 -18.47 -5.21 8.34
C GLN A 171 -19.07 -6.57 7.94
N GLN A 172 -20.05 -6.59 7.03
CA GLN A 172 -20.73 -7.82 6.59
C GLN A 172 -19.76 -8.88 6.06
N TYR A 173 -18.76 -8.49 5.26
CA TYR A 173 -17.75 -9.43 4.75
C TYR A 173 -16.82 -9.97 5.85
N LEU A 174 -16.50 -9.17 6.88
CA LEU A 174 -15.77 -9.69 8.05
C LEU A 174 -16.62 -10.71 8.81
N LYS A 175 -17.91 -10.43 8.98
CA LYS A 175 -18.84 -11.36 9.64
C LYS A 175 -18.89 -12.70 8.88
N GLN A 176 -19.00 -12.66 7.57
CA GLN A 176 -18.98 -13.87 6.73
C GLN A 176 -17.65 -14.61 6.86
N ALA A 177 -16.53 -13.90 6.76
CA ALA A 177 -15.21 -14.51 6.79
C ALA A 177 -14.92 -15.24 8.12
N PHE A 178 -15.22 -14.61 9.26
CA PHE A 178 -15.01 -15.26 10.56
C PHE A 178 -15.96 -16.45 10.78
N THR A 179 -17.17 -16.42 10.19
CA THR A 179 -18.04 -17.60 10.15
C THR A 179 -17.43 -18.72 9.30
N HIS A 180 -16.95 -18.44 8.09
CA HIS A 180 -16.33 -19.45 7.23
C HIS A 180 -15.02 -20.01 7.83
N TYR A 181 -14.24 -19.19 8.53
CA TYR A 181 -13.09 -19.69 9.29
C TYR A 181 -13.50 -20.63 10.44
N PHE A 182 -14.60 -20.34 11.13
CA PHE A 182 -15.12 -21.22 12.16
C PHE A 182 -15.62 -22.55 11.57
N GLU A 183 -16.37 -22.50 10.46
CA GLU A 183 -16.85 -23.69 9.76
C GLU A 183 -15.69 -24.56 9.30
N ALA A 184 -14.68 -23.95 8.66
CA ALA A 184 -13.46 -24.62 8.22
C ALA A 184 -12.72 -25.33 9.36
N PHE A 185 -12.73 -24.77 10.58
CA PHE A 185 -12.06 -25.37 11.74
C PHE A 185 -12.68 -26.72 12.15
N SER A 186 -13.99 -26.91 11.93
CA SER A 186 -14.70 -28.17 12.22
C SER A 186 -14.85 -29.10 11.00
N GLU A 187 -14.56 -28.60 9.80
CA GLU A 187 -14.75 -29.32 8.54
C GLU A 187 -13.77 -30.51 8.41
N GLN A 188 -14.31 -31.65 7.98
CA GLN A 188 -13.57 -32.91 7.83
C GLN A 188 -13.12 -33.13 6.38
N ASP A 189 -13.87 -32.62 5.41
CA ASP A 189 -13.45 -32.64 4.02
C ASP A 189 -12.30 -31.63 3.81
N ALA A 190 -11.10 -32.15 3.50
CA ALA A 190 -9.91 -31.33 3.37
C ALA A 190 -10.00 -30.30 2.23
N GLN A 191 -10.70 -30.63 1.13
CA GLN A 191 -10.88 -29.73 0.02
C GLN A 191 -11.85 -28.60 0.41
N LEU A 192 -13.04 -28.95 0.92
CA LEU A 192 -14.03 -27.96 1.35
C LEU A 192 -13.47 -27.04 2.44
N ARG A 193 -12.72 -27.60 3.40
CA ARG A 193 -12.02 -26.82 4.42
C ARG A 193 -11.07 -25.78 3.82
N THR A 194 -10.30 -26.18 2.80
CA THR A 194 -9.37 -25.28 2.08
C THR A 194 -10.15 -24.21 1.31
N GLU A 195 -11.24 -24.58 0.65
CA GLU A 195 -12.09 -23.64 -0.07
C GLU A 195 -12.78 -22.62 0.87
N LEU A 196 -13.23 -23.04 2.06
CA LEU A 196 -13.80 -22.15 3.08
C LEU A 196 -12.76 -21.16 3.62
N GLN A 197 -11.50 -21.60 3.82
CA GLN A 197 -10.41 -20.71 4.23
C GLN A 197 -10.05 -19.69 3.14
N LEU A 198 -10.02 -20.11 1.86
CA LEU A 198 -9.84 -19.20 0.74
C LEU A 198 -11.00 -18.20 0.64
N LEU A 199 -12.25 -18.65 0.77
CA LEU A 199 -13.43 -17.79 0.79
C LEU A 199 -13.31 -16.72 1.89
N ALA A 200 -13.00 -17.13 3.12
CA ALA A 200 -12.79 -16.19 4.22
C ALA A 200 -11.68 -15.17 3.93
N ASN A 201 -10.56 -15.60 3.36
CA ASN A 201 -9.48 -14.68 2.97
C ASN A 201 -9.95 -13.65 1.94
N LEU A 202 -10.70 -14.09 0.92
CA LEU A 202 -11.19 -13.24 -0.16
C LEU A 202 -12.26 -12.26 0.33
N GLU A 203 -13.13 -12.66 1.26
CA GLU A 203 -14.11 -11.77 1.89
C GLU A 203 -13.41 -10.66 2.69
N ILE A 204 -12.39 -11.01 3.47
CA ILE A 204 -11.60 -10.01 4.21
C ILE A 204 -10.82 -9.12 3.23
N GLY A 205 -10.21 -9.70 2.20
CA GLY A 205 -9.52 -8.95 1.15
C GLY A 205 -10.46 -7.96 0.46
N PHE A 206 -11.65 -8.38 0.08
CA PHE A 206 -12.62 -7.50 -0.57
C PHE A 206 -13.13 -6.39 0.36
N HIS A 207 -13.34 -6.71 1.64
CA HIS A 207 -13.63 -5.72 2.67
C HIS A 207 -12.53 -4.67 2.80
N GLU A 208 -11.29 -5.13 2.97
CA GLU A 208 -10.09 -4.31 3.11
C GLU A 208 -9.92 -3.37 1.90
N GLN A 209 -9.94 -3.93 0.70
CA GLN A 209 -9.66 -3.18 -0.54
C GLN A 209 -10.75 -2.16 -0.86
N THR A 210 -12.01 -2.43 -0.51
CA THR A 210 -13.10 -1.45 -0.61
C THR A 210 -12.88 -0.28 0.35
N ARG A 211 -12.44 -0.55 1.59
CA ARG A 211 -12.19 0.49 2.60
C ARG A 211 -10.92 1.30 2.35
N LEU A 212 -9.90 0.70 1.73
CA LEU A 212 -8.62 1.33 1.40
C LEU A 212 -8.66 2.25 0.18
N GLN A 213 -9.75 2.25 -0.58
CA GLN A 213 -9.85 3.02 -1.83
C GLN A 213 -9.42 4.50 -1.69
N PRO A 214 -9.80 5.24 -0.63
CA PRO A 214 -9.34 6.62 -0.46
C PRO A 214 -7.83 6.75 -0.22
N GLU A 215 -7.24 5.85 0.58
CA GLU A 215 -5.81 5.88 0.88
C GLU A 215 -4.95 5.44 -0.31
N ILE A 216 -5.40 4.44 -1.09
CA ILE A 216 -4.76 4.03 -2.34
C ILE A 216 -4.79 5.19 -3.34
N ALA A 217 -5.96 5.80 -3.56
CA ALA A 217 -6.09 6.96 -4.42
C ALA A 217 -5.21 8.13 -3.94
N ALA A 218 -5.15 8.41 -2.64
CA ALA A 218 -4.28 9.44 -2.10
C ALA A 218 -2.79 9.16 -2.34
N SER A 219 -2.35 7.91 -2.21
CA SER A 219 -0.95 7.52 -2.45
C SER A 219 -0.54 7.66 -3.92
N LEU A 220 -1.43 7.27 -4.85
CA LEU A 220 -1.20 7.42 -6.29
C LEU A 220 -1.29 8.88 -6.73
N ASN A 221 -2.20 9.64 -6.12
CA ASN A 221 -2.39 11.07 -6.41
C ASN A 221 -1.40 11.99 -5.69
N ALA A 222 -0.56 11.48 -4.78
CA ALA A 222 0.43 12.30 -4.08
C ALA A 222 1.43 12.99 -5.04
N ALA A 223 1.70 12.39 -6.20
CA ALA A 223 2.47 13.04 -7.27
C ALA A 223 1.80 14.27 -7.89
N PHE A 224 0.50 14.43 -7.69
CA PHE A 224 -0.36 15.46 -8.27
C PHE A 224 -0.80 16.50 -7.21
N ALA A 225 -0.27 16.40 -5.99
CA ALA A 225 -0.69 17.15 -4.81
C ALA A 225 -0.32 18.67 -4.86
N PRO A 226 -0.81 19.49 -3.89
CA PRO A 226 -0.75 20.97 -3.86
C PRO A 226 0.65 21.60 -4.00
N ASP A 227 1.70 20.82 -3.86
CA ASP A 227 3.08 21.28 -3.96
C ASP A 227 3.44 21.83 -5.35
N GLN A 228 2.69 21.51 -6.41
CA GLN A 228 2.98 22.07 -7.75
C GLN A 228 2.90 23.59 -7.77
N GLU A 229 1.92 24.20 -7.10
CA GLU A 229 1.80 25.66 -7.07
C GLU A 229 2.82 26.30 -6.13
N ILE A 230 3.17 25.63 -5.02
CA ILE A 230 4.24 26.07 -4.11
C ILE A 230 5.58 26.04 -4.84
N VAL A 231 5.87 24.97 -5.58
CA VAL A 231 7.09 24.78 -6.35
C VAL A 231 7.15 25.77 -7.51
N ARG A 232 6.05 25.93 -8.26
CA ARG A 232 5.92 26.95 -9.32
C ARG A 232 6.20 28.34 -8.77
N LYS A 233 5.63 28.68 -7.61
CA LYS A 233 5.88 29.95 -6.92
C LYS A 233 7.35 30.08 -6.51
N LYS A 234 7.94 29.09 -5.85
CA LYS A 234 9.36 29.12 -5.44
C LYS A 234 10.32 29.27 -6.63
N ILE A 235 10.04 28.61 -7.75
CA ILE A 235 10.80 28.77 -8.99
C ILE A 235 10.61 30.21 -9.50
N THR A 236 9.38 30.69 -9.58
CA THR A 236 9.09 32.07 -10.03
C THR A 236 9.78 33.12 -9.16
N ASP A 237 9.70 33.00 -7.83
CA ASP A 237 10.34 33.89 -6.85
C ASP A 237 11.87 33.80 -6.92
N ALA A 238 12.42 32.71 -7.45
CA ALA A 238 13.84 32.61 -7.75
C ALA A 238 14.23 33.54 -8.89
N PHE A 239 13.45 33.58 -9.99
CA PHE A 239 13.65 34.49 -11.11
C PHE A 239 13.27 35.95 -10.78
N PHE A 240 12.25 36.14 -9.95
CA PHE A 240 11.68 37.43 -9.61
C PHE A 240 11.53 37.56 -8.10
N PRO A 241 12.60 37.90 -7.36
CA PRO A 241 12.52 38.10 -5.92
C PRO A 241 11.39 39.09 -5.57
N PRO A 242 10.58 38.86 -4.51
CA PRO A 242 9.35 39.61 -4.24
C PRO A 242 9.54 41.13 -4.16
N ASP A 243 10.71 41.58 -3.71
CA ASP A 243 11.03 43.01 -3.55
C ASP A 243 11.72 43.63 -4.78
N SER A 244 11.92 42.86 -5.85
CA SER A 244 12.63 43.31 -7.06
C SER A 244 11.73 44.14 -7.98
N TRP A 245 12.33 45.12 -8.68
CA TRP A 245 11.64 45.88 -9.72
C TRP A 245 11.17 44.99 -10.88
N LEU A 246 11.91 43.91 -11.17
CA LEU A 246 11.56 42.91 -12.18
C LEU A 246 10.25 42.19 -11.85
N ALA A 247 9.99 41.89 -10.56
CA ALA A 247 8.73 41.28 -10.12
C ALA A 247 7.53 42.21 -10.40
N ARG A 248 7.67 43.52 -10.15
CA ARG A 248 6.65 44.53 -10.44
C ARG A 248 6.41 44.68 -11.94
N ALA A 249 7.48 44.67 -12.74
CA ALA A 249 7.40 44.74 -14.20
C ALA A 249 6.69 43.51 -14.81
N ARG A 250 6.99 42.30 -14.31
CA ARG A 250 6.29 41.07 -14.69
C ARG A 250 4.80 41.15 -14.38
N LEU A 251 4.45 41.61 -13.17
CA LEU A 251 3.05 41.69 -12.74
C LEU A 251 2.27 42.65 -13.66
N ALA A 252 2.84 43.82 -13.96
CA ALA A 252 2.26 44.77 -14.90
C ALA A 252 2.09 44.18 -16.31
N TYR A 253 3.10 43.48 -16.83
CA TYR A 253 3.01 42.81 -18.14
C TYR A 253 1.90 41.76 -18.21
N LEU A 254 1.78 40.91 -17.17
CA LEU A 254 0.75 39.88 -17.08
C LEU A 254 -0.66 40.49 -17.02
N THR A 255 -0.85 41.55 -16.23
CA THR A 255 -2.13 42.26 -16.12
C THR A 255 -2.54 42.91 -17.45
N ILE A 256 -1.59 43.40 -18.25
CA ILE A 256 -1.86 44.08 -19.52
C ILE A 256 -2.11 43.08 -20.66
N THR A 257 -1.33 42.00 -20.73
CA THR A 257 -1.32 41.12 -21.93
C THR A 257 -2.18 39.86 -21.78
N GLY A 258 -2.48 39.42 -20.55
CA GLY A 258 -3.24 38.20 -20.27
C GLY A 258 -2.58 36.89 -20.76
N ARG A 259 -1.34 36.94 -21.26
CA ARG A 259 -0.62 35.79 -21.84
C ARG A 259 0.37 35.21 -20.83
N LYS A 260 0.47 33.87 -20.78
CA LYS A 260 1.54 33.18 -20.03
C LYS A 260 2.89 33.59 -20.61
N SER A 261 3.84 33.97 -19.75
CA SER A 261 5.19 34.35 -20.18
C SER A 261 5.98 33.12 -20.68
N ARG A 262 7.07 33.34 -21.43
CA ARG A 262 8.02 32.28 -21.84
C ARG A 262 8.52 31.49 -20.62
N LEU A 263 8.72 32.16 -19.48
CA LEU A 263 9.08 31.52 -18.22
C LEU A 263 7.95 30.61 -17.71
N ASP A 264 6.71 31.09 -17.69
CA ASP A 264 5.57 30.29 -17.19
C ASP A 264 5.37 29.01 -18.03
N ALA A 265 5.59 29.11 -19.35
CA ALA A 265 5.57 27.97 -20.25
C ALA A 265 6.72 26.99 -19.96
N ALA A 266 7.95 27.48 -19.76
CA ALA A 266 9.11 26.65 -19.42
C ALA A 266 8.94 25.95 -18.05
N ILE A 267 8.42 26.65 -17.04
CA ILE A 267 8.08 26.04 -15.75
C ILE A 267 6.99 24.97 -15.94
N GLY A 268 5.98 25.23 -16.76
CA GLY A 268 4.94 24.26 -17.10
C GLY A 268 5.48 22.97 -17.72
N GLN A 269 6.39 23.09 -18.68
CA GLN A 269 7.05 21.93 -19.32
C GLN A 269 7.88 21.14 -18.31
N LEU A 270 8.68 21.82 -17.48
CA LEU A 270 9.45 21.17 -16.43
C LEU A 270 8.53 20.40 -15.47
N MET A 271 7.47 21.02 -14.97
CA MET A 271 6.53 20.37 -14.05
C MET A 271 5.87 19.14 -14.68
N GLY A 272 5.46 19.24 -15.96
CA GLY A 272 4.90 18.09 -16.69
C GLY A 272 5.88 16.95 -16.85
N ARG A 273 7.15 17.24 -17.16
CA ARG A 273 8.21 16.23 -17.28
C ARG A 273 8.49 15.55 -15.95
N LEU A 274 8.67 16.35 -14.89
CA LEU A 274 8.91 15.87 -13.53
C LEU A 274 7.77 14.97 -13.05
N GLN A 275 6.52 15.38 -13.28
CA GLN A 275 5.33 14.59 -12.97
C GLN A 275 5.29 13.25 -13.73
N GLY A 276 5.65 13.25 -15.02
CA GLY A 276 5.72 12.03 -15.82
C GLY A 276 6.74 11.02 -15.26
N ILE A 277 7.93 11.49 -14.88
CA ILE A 277 8.98 10.64 -14.29
C ILE A 277 8.49 10.03 -12.97
N VAL A 278 7.92 10.85 -12.08
CA VAL A 278 7.41 10.36 -10.80
C VAL A 278 6.27 9.36 -11.00
N ARG A 279 5.33 9.62 -11.91
CA ARG A 279 4.22 8.69 -12.18
C ARG A 279 4.73 7.32 -12.59
N GLU A 280 5.68 7.26 -13.53
CA GLU A 280 6.26 6.01 -14.00
C GLU A 280 6.94 5.22 -12.85
N GLN A 281 7.74 5.91 -12.03
CA GLN A 281 8.43 5.27 -10.90
C GLN A 281 7.48 4.87 -9.77
N LEU A 282 6.45 5.67 -9.53
CA LEU A 282 5.39 5.37 -8.56
C LEU A 282 4.63 4.12 -8.94
N THR A 283 4.18 4.03 -10.19
CA THR A 283 3.51 2.84 -10.69
C THR A 283 4.43 1.64 -10.53
N ALA A 284 5.69 1.71 -10.94
CA ALA A 284 6.62 0.58 -10.78
C ALA A 284 6.84 0.14 -9.32
N HIS A 285 6.93 1.09 -8.38
CA HIS A 285 7.13 0.78 -6.95
C HIS A 285 5.87 0.30 -6.24
N LEU A 286 4.72 0.94 -6.48
CA LEU A 286 3.45 0.58 -5.87
C LEU A 286 2.87 -0.70 -6.49
N MET A 287 3.23 -1.02 -7.73
CA MET A 287 2.90 -2.27 -8.43
C MET A 287 3.92 -3.39 -8.19
N THR A 288 4.56 -3.39 -7.04
CA THR A 288 5.47 -4.46 -6.63
C THR A 288 5.00 -5.05 -5.30
N LEU A 289 4.94 -6.38 -5.22
CA LEU A 289 4.83 -7.12 -3.96
C LEU A 289 5.99 -8.10 -3.86
N THR A 290 6.77 -8.01 -2.77
CA THR A 290 7.82 -8.99 -2.49
C THR A 290 7.31 -10.01 -1.48
N ILE A 291 7.28 -11.28 -1.88
CA ILE A 291 7.00 -12.42 -1.00
C ILE A 291 8.25 -13.31 -0.86
N PRO A 292 8.35 -14.14 0.18
CA PRO A 292 9.49 -15.03 0.39
C PRO A 292 9.81 -15.99 -0.77
N PRO A 293 11.07 -16.47 -0.88
CA PRO A 293 12.23 -16.02 -0.10
C PRO A 293 12.78 -14.66 -0.56
N ASP A 294 12.39 -14.19 -1.75
CA ASP A 294 12.64 -12.85 -2.31
C ASP A 294 11.97 -12.73 -3.70
N LEU A 295 10.84 -13.41 -3.88
CA LEU A 295 10.08 -13.40 -5.12
C LEU A 295 9.36 -12.06 -5.26
N ARG A 296 9.81 -11.28 -6.24
CA ARG A 296 9.22 -9.99 -6.60
C ARG A 296 8.12 -10.21 -7.64
N LEU A 297 6.87 -9.99 -7.23
CA LEU A 297 5.71 -9.97 -8.11
C LEU A 297 5.48 -8.56 -8.64
N SER A 298 5.31 -8.45 -9.96
CA SER A 298 4.81 -7.24 -10.61
C SER A 298 3.28 -7.35 -10.65
N LEU A 299 2.60 -6.45 -9.95
CA LEU A 299 1.14 -6.48 -9.82
C LEU A 299 0.43 -6.21 -11.17
N GLY A 300 1.14 -5.61 -12.13
CA GLY A 300 0.65 -5.35 -13.49
C GLY A 300 1.04 -6.42 -14.50
N THR A 301 1.44 -7.61 -14.03
CA THR A 301 1.80 -8.74 -14.88
C THR A 301 1.05 -9.97 -14.41
N ASP A 302 0.57 -10.77 -15.37
CA ASP A 302 -0.15 -11.99 -15.08
C ASP A 302 0.67 -12.91 -14.18
N LEU A 303 0.00 -13.51 -13.20
CA LEU A 303 0.59 -14.52 -12.34
C LEU A 303 0.95 -15.76 -13.16
N ASN A 304 2.11 -16.34 -12.87
CA ASN A 304 2.63 -17.51 -13.58
C ASN A 304 2.66 -18.78 -12.72
N LYS A 305 2.02 -18.74 -11.54
CA LYS A 305 1.96 -19.85 -10.59
C LYS A 305 0.63 -20.58 -10.72
N SER A 306 0.66 -21.87 -11.04
CA SER A 306 -0.55 -22.70 -11.14
C SER A 306 -1.29 -22.79 -9.80
N TYR A 307 -2.62 -22.99 -9.86
CA TYR A 307 -3.41 -23.25 -8.66
C TYR A 307 -2.99 -24.57 -7.99
N PRO A 308 -3.04 -24.63 -6.65
CA PRO A 308 -2.89 -25.88 -5.92
C PRO A 308 -3.99 -26.89 -6.31
N ALA A 309 -3.68 -28.19 -6.25
CA ALA A 309 -4.61 -29.24 -6.67
C ALA A 309 -5.98 -29.18 -5.95
N ALA A 310 -5.99 -28.87 -4.66
CA ALA A 310 -7.19 -28.70 -3.85
C ALA A 310 -8.07 -27.50 -4.26
N LEU A 311 -7.55 -26.59 -5.10
CA LEU A 311 -8.22 -25.39 -5.56
C LEU A 311 -8.34 -25.32 -7.09
N LEU A 312 -8.07 -26.42 -7.80
CA LEU A 312 -8.26 -26.50 -9.26
C LEU A 312 -9.74 -26.55 -9.64
N HIS A 313 -10.53 -27.31 -8.88
CA HIS A 313 -11.97 -27.50 -9.11
C HIS A 313 -12.71 -27.12 -7.85
N LEU A 314 -13.46 -26.02 -7.90
CA LEU A 314 -14.13 -25.47 -6.74
C LEU A 314 -15.54 -26.07 -6.57
N SER A 315 -15.88 -26.42 -5.34
CA SER A 315 -17.15 -27.05 -4.96
C SER A 315 -17.98 -26.21 -3.99
N CYS A 316 -17.34 -25.33 -3.23
CA CYS A 316 -17.96 -24.40 -2.30
C CYS A 316 -18.75 -23.33 -3.07
N THR A 317 -20.08 -23.38 -2.95
CA THR A 317 -20.99 -22.43 -3.61
C THR A 317 -20.72 -20.98 -3.22
N GLY A 318 -20.34 -20.72 -1.96
CA GLY A 318 -19.99 -19.37 -1.51
C GLY A 318 -18.75 -18.82 -2.20
N LEU A 319 -17.73 -19.66 -2.37
CA LEU A 319 -16.48 -19.30 -3.05
C LEU A 319 -16.71 -19.01 -4.53
N THR A 320 -17.42 -19.88 -5.24
CA THR A 320 -17.73 -19.67 -6.66
C THR A 320 -18.61 -18.44 -6.88
N ALA A 321 -19.58 -18.19 -5.99
CA ALA A 321 -20.39 -16.99 -6.04
C ALA A 321 -19.58 -15.72 -5.82
N LEU A 322 -18.61 -15.71 -4.88
CA LEU A 322 -17.75 -14.55 -4.67
C LEU A 322 -16.79 -14.34 -5.84
N LEU A 323 -16.14 -15.40 -6.33
CA LEU A 323 -15.21 -15.30 -7.47
C LEU A 323 -15.91 -14.78 -8.71
N SER A 324 -17.14 -15.20 -9.02
CA SER A 324 -17.89 -14.66 -10.17
C SER A 324 -18.16 -13.15 -10.10
N LYS A 325 -17.98 -12.53 -8.92
CA LYS A 325 -18.07 -11.07 -8.73
C LYS A 325 -16.72 -10.36 -8.84
N ILE A 326 -15.62 -11.00 -8.42
CA ILE A 326 -14.31 -10.33 -8.26
C ILE A 326 -13.23 -10.83 -9.23
N ASP A 327 -13.47 -11.94 -9.92
CA ASP A 327 -12.60 -12.55 -10.91
C ASP A 327 -13.36 -12.68 -12.25
N PRO A 328 -13.07 -11.82 -13.25
CA PRO A 328 -13.71 -11.85 -14.55
C PRO A 328 -13.23 -12.99 -15.45
N THR A 329 -12.11 -13.64 -15.12
CA THR A 329 -11.49 -14.72 -15.91
C THR A 329 -11.37 -15.99 -15.09
N LEU A 330 -12.51 -16.45 -14.58
CA LEU A 330 -12.62 -17.66 -13.76
C LEU A 330 -11.77 -18.81 -14.31
N ASP A 331 -10.96 -19.38 -13.41
CA ASP A 331 -10.07 -20.51 -13.68
C ASP A 331 -8.98 -20.23 -14.74
N SER A 332 -8.64 -18.96 -14.95
CA SER A 332 -7.58 -18.52 -15.86
C SER A 332 -6.73 -17.41 -15.24
N LEU A 333 -5.42 -17.61 -15.24
CA LEU A 333 -4.45 -16.58 -14.85
C LEU A 333 -4.23 -15.51 -15.91
N ALA A 334 -4.76 -15.70 -17.12
CA ALA A 334 -4.64 -14.70 -18.18
C ALA A 334 -5.38 -13.42 -17.78
N GLN A 335 -4.74 -12.28 -18.01
CA GLN A 335 -5.28 -10.96 -17.65
C GLN A 335 -5.45 -10.73 -16.13
N SER A 336 -4.77 -11.54 -15.30
CA SER A 336 -4.73 -11.33 -13.85
C SER A 336 -3.92 -10.09 -13.45
N GLY A 337 -2.98 -9.64 -14.30
CA GLY A 337 -2.20 -8.42 -14.06
C GLY A 337 -3.07 -7.16 -14.11
N ALA A 338 -3.04 -6.39 -13.02
CA ALA A 338 -3.81 -5.16 -12.92
C ALA A 338 -3.24 -4.04 -13.81
N ILE A 339 -4.08 -3.46 -14.65
CA ILE A 339 -3.77 -2.33 -15.54
C ILE A 339 -3.79 -1.02 -14.75
N ASP A 340 -4.80 -0.82 -13.91
CA ASP A 340 -4.96 0.33 -13.03
C ASP A 340 -5.25 -0.12 -11.60
N TRP A 341 -4.22 -0.05 -10.76
CA TRP A 341 -4.34 -0.39 -9.35
C TRP A 341 -5.30 0.52 -8.57
N ALA A 342 -5.64 1.71 -9.09
CA ALA A 342 -6.67 2.54 -8.49
C ALA A 342 -8.07 1.96 -8.74
N ASP A 343 -8.28 1.18 -9.80
CA ASP A 343 -9.55 0.52 -10.07
C ASP A 343 -9.76 -0.68 -9.14
N LEU A 344 -10.89 -0.69 -8.42
CA LEU A 344 -11.16 -1.73 -7.43
C LEU A 344 -11.39 -3.11 -8.07
N PRO A 345 -12.25 -3.26 -9.11
CA PRO A 345 -12.38 -4.52 -9.83
C PRO A 345 -11.05 -5.09 -10.33
N ASP A 346 -10.23 -4.28 -11.00
CA ASP A 346 -8.95 -4.70 -11.56
C ASP A 346 -7.97 -5.16 -10.47
N ARG A 347 -7.85 -4.38 -9.39
CA ARG A 347 -7.04 -4.74 -8.22
C ARG A 347 -7.52 -6.01 -7.52
N MET A 348 -8.84 -6.16 -7.37
CA MET A 348 -9.42 -7.33 -6.71
C MET A 348 -9.24 -8.61 -7.51
N HIS A 349 -9.26 -8.53 -8.85
CA HIS A 349 -8.94 -9.66 -9.71
C HIS A 349 -7.54 -10.19 -9.42
N PHE A 350 -6.52 -9.32 -9.44
CA PHE A 350 -5.15 -9.72 -9.11
C PHE A 350 -5.05 -10.34 -7.71
N ILE A 351 -5.70 -9.74 -6.70
CA ILE A 351 -5.65 -10.22 -5.32
C ILE A 351 -6.34 -11.59 -5.18
N ALA A 352 -7.45 -11.82 -5.88
CA ALA A 352 -8.14 -13.10 -5.86
C ALA A 352 -7.25 -14.23 -6.38
N GLU A 353 -6.62 -14.00 -7.53
CA GLU A 353 -5.69 -14.92 -8.14
C GLU A 353 -4.45 -15.14 -7.27
N LEU A 354 -3.87 -14.08 -6.71
CA LEU A 354 -2.75 -14.17 -5.78
C LEU A 354 -3.08 -15.06 -4.58
N PHE A 355 -4.24 -14.85 -3.96
CA PHE A 355 -4.66 -15.62 -2.80
C PHE A 355 -4.87 -17.09 -3.15
N ARG A 356 -5.48 -17.39 -4.31
CA ARG A 356 -5.70 -18.77 -4.78
C ARG A 356 -4.39 -19.49 -5.13
N CYS A 357 -3.50 -18.84 -5.89
CA CYS A 357 -2.21 -19.40 -6.31
C CYS A 357 -1.28 -19.72 -5.14
N TYR A 358 -1.26 -18.88 -4.12
CA TYR A 358 -0.33 -18.99 -2.99
C TYR A 358 -0.97 -19.53 -1.70
N HIS A 359 -2.24 -19.95 -1.76
CA HIS A 359 -3.00 -20.36 -0.58
C HIS A 359 -2.31 -21.46 0.25
N LEU A 360 -1.72 -22.45 -0.44
CA LEU A 360 -1.04 -23.61 0.15
C LEU A 360 0.49 -23.49 0.04
N ASP A 361 1.04 -22.30 -0.20
CA ASP A 361 2.49 -22.13 -0.37
C ASP A 361 3.19 -21.99 0.99
N PRO A 362 4.01 -22.98 1.42
CA PRO A 362 4.67 -22.94 2.72
C PRO A 362 5.72 -21.83 2.84
N VAL A 363 6.17 -21.27 1.72
CA VAL A 363 7.14 -20.17 1.73
C VAL A 363 6.60 -18.93 2.44
N LEU A 364 5.27 -18.76 2.48
CA LEU A 364 4.63 -17.62 3.12
C LEU A 364 4.66 -17.66 4.65
N TYR A 365 4.99 -18.81 5.26
CA TYR A 365 4.94 -19.02 6.71
C TYR A 365 6.27 -18.70 7.41
N ILE A 366 7.29 -18.29 6.66
CA ILE A 366 8.57 -17.91 7.26
C ILE A 366 8.44 -16.63 8.08
N ASP A 367 9.28 -16.47 9.09
CA ASP A 367 9.30 -15.27 9.90
C ASP A 367 9.65 -14.04 9.05
N ALA A 368 8.86 -12.97 9.19
CA ALA A 368 9.12 -11.71 8.49
C ALA A 368 10.41 -11.03 8.96
N PHE A 369 10.80 -11.25 10.23
CA PHE A 369 11.96 -10.62 10.86
C PHE A 369 12.76 -11.64 11.66
N THR A 370 14.06 -11.40 11.79
CA THR A 370 14.92 -12.20 12.67
C THR A 370 14.56 -11.98 14.14
N PRO A 371 14.85 -12.92 15.05
CA PRO A 371 14.60 -12.76 16.48
C PRO A 371 15.21 -11.48 17.07
N GLN A 372 16.41 -11.10 16.62
CA GLN A 372 17.07 -9.88 17.06
C GLN A 372 16.31 -8.62 16.63
N GLN A 373 15.80 -8.60 15.40
CA GLN A 373 14.99 -7.48 14.90
C GLN A 373 13.68 -7.35 15.68
N ILE A 374 13.05 -8.49 16.02
CA ILE A 374 11.82 -8.52 16.83
C ILE A 374 12.05 -7.90 18.21
N ILE A 375 13.15 -8.24 18.88
CA ILE A 375 13.49 -7.65 20.20
C ILE A 375 13.63 -6.12 20.08
N PHE A 376 14.41 -5.64 19.11
CA PHE A 376 14.64 -4.21 18.92
C PHE A 376 13.35 -3.43 18.66
N MET A 377 12.52 -3.89 17.72
CA MET A 377 11.25 -3.19 17.44
C MET A 377 10.28 -3.28 18.62
N LYS A 378 10.31 -4.36 19.41
CA LYS A 378 9.46 -4.48 20.61
C LYS A 378 9.86 -3.48 21.71
N GLU A 379 11.12 -3.11 21.77
CA GLU A 379 11.64 -2.00 22.60
C GLU A 379 11.42 -0.60 22.00
N GLY A 380 10.78 -0.50 20.84
CA GLY A 380 10.56 0.77 20.14
C GLY A 380 11.78 1.30 19.38
N LYS A 381 12.77 0.45 19.11
CA LYS A 381 14.00 0.81 18.39
C LYS A 381 13.96 0.32 16.95
N LEU A 382 14.54 1.10 16.03
CA LEU A 382 14.70 0.68 14.63
C LEU A 382 15.78 -0.41 14.54
N PRO A 383 15.47 -1.63 14.05
CA PRO A 383 16.46 -2.67 13.90
C PRO A 383 17.40 -2.42 12.72
N ALA A 384 18.61 -3.00 12.76
CA ALA A 384 19.53 -3.01 11.63
C ALA A 384 19.19 -4.12 10.61
N GLY A 385 19.74 -4.02 9.40
CA GLY A 385 19.62 -5.02 8.34
C GLY A 385 18.45 -4.78 7.39
N LYS A 386 18.13 -5.80 6.58
CA LYS A 386 17.00 -5.78 5.64
C LYS A 386 15.69 -5.85 6.44
N LEU A 387 14.80 -4.89 6.22
CA LEU A 387 13.50 -4.74 6.90
C LEU A 387 12.34 -4.91 5.93
#